data_AF-A0A3B5A700-F1
#
_entry.id   AF-A0A3B5A700-F1
#
_cell.length_a   1.000
_cell.length_b   1.000
_cell.length_c   1.000
_cell.angle_alpha   90.00
_cell.angle_beta   90.00
_cell.angle_gamma   90.00
#
_symmetry.space_group_name_H-M   'P 1'
#
loop_
_entity.id
_entity.type
_entity.pdbx_description
1 polymer ?
#
loop_
_entity_poly.entity_id
_entity_poly.type
_entity_poly.pdbx_seq_one_letter_code
_entity_poly.pdbx_strand_id
1 'polypeptide(L)'
;MCGWCLREEISSCLRIAVPVLSHVRTDPGAQSSYLHKHGGDEGPRRQRSSVSGGKKPPKRNALYRRLQNFLYNVLERPRGWAFIYHAYVFLLVFSCLVLSVFSTIREYEKSSEDALYILEVVTIVVFGVEYMVRIWAAGCCCRYRGWRGRLKFARKPFCVIDIMVLIASISVLAAGTQGNVFATSAIRSLRFLQILRMIRMDRRGGTWKLLGSVVYAHSKELITAWYIGFLCLILASFLVYLAEKEDNEQFETYADALWWGLITLTTIGYGDKFPITWNGRLLAATFTLIGVSFFALPAGILGSGFALKVQEQHRQKHFEKRRNPAAGLIQVNQGL
;
A
#
# COMPACT_ATOMS: atom_id res chain seq x y z
N MET A 1 7.82 11.89 16.01
CA MET A 1 8.45 12.47 14.80
C MET A 1 7.88 11.85 13.55
N CYS A 2 7.12 12.62 12.76
CA CYS A 2 7.18 12.63 11.29
C CYS A 2 6.33 13.78 10.75
N GLY A 3 6.81 15.02 10.98
CA GLY A 3 6.27 16.24 10.38
C GLY A 3 6.40 16.32 8.84
N TRP A 4 6.91 15.26 8.21
CA TRP A 4 6.99 15.11 6.76
C TRP A 4 5.71 14.56 6.12
N CYS A 5 4.90 13.77 6.86
CA CYS A 5 3.70 13.15 6.29
C CYS A 5 2.51 14.13 6.20
N LEU A 6 2.39 15.05 7.15
CA LEU A 6 1.31 16.06 7.16
C LEU A 6 1.60 17.23 6.19
N ARG A 7 2.88 17.52 5.91
CA ARG A 7 3.29 18.66 5.06
C ARG A 7 3.11 18.39 3.57
N GLU A 8 3.15 17.13 3.11
CA GLU A 8 2.88 16.80 1.70
C GLU A 8 1.38 16.76 1.35
N GLU A 9 0.49 16.36 2.27
CA GLU A 9 -0.97 16.43 2.02
C GLU A 9 -1.52 17.87 2.08
N ILE A 10 -1.06 18.69 3.03
CA ILE A 10 -1.47 20.10 3.10
C ILE A 10 -0.92 20.89 1.90
N SER A 11 0.31 20.62 1.44
CA SER A 11 0.86 21.33 0.28
C SER A 11 0.22 20.92 -1.06
N SER A 12 -0.45 19.76 -1.12
CA SER A 12 -1.19 19.32 -2.29
C SER A 12 -2.65 19.79 -2.29
N CYS A 13 -3.25 20.03 -1.11
CA CYS A 13 -4.57 20.67 -0.99
C CYS A 13 -4.51 22.20 -1.09
N LEU A 14 -3.50 22.87 -0.51
CA LEU A 14 -3.38 24.34 -0.58
C LEU A 14 -3.07 24.87 -1.98
N ARG A 15 -2.44 24.05 -2.84
CA ARG A 15 -2.10 24.43 -4.22
C ARG A 15 -3.26 24.33 -5.21
N ILE A 16 -4.41 23.80 -4.78
CA ILE A 16 -5.63 23.69 -5.60
C ILE A 16 -6.69 24.73 -5.16
N ALA A 17 -6.50 25.43 -4.02
CA ALA A 17 -7.51 26.28 -3.40
C ALA A 17 -7.18 27.78 -3.33
N VAL A 18 -6.17 28.30 -4.03
CA VAL A 18 -5.92 29.76 -4.11
C VAL A 18 -5.59 30.15 -5.55
N PRO A 19 -6.57 30.75 -6.24
CA PRO A 19 -6.42 32.16 -6.58
C PRO A 19 -7.66 32.95 -6.18
N VAL A 20 -7.49 34.26 -5.94
CA VAL A 20 -8.50 35.24 -5.51
C VAL A 20 -8.64 35.38 -3.99
N LEU A 21 -7.73 36.14 -3.38
CA LEU A 21 -8.00 37.06 -2.26
C LEU A 21 -6.72 37.84 -1.93
N SER A 22 -6.35 38.76 -2.83
CA SER A 22 -5.39 39.83 -2.53
C SER A 22 -5.81 41.11 -3.27
N HIS A 23 -7.04 41.54 -3.03
CA HIS A 23 -7.46 42.93 -3.18
C HIS A 23 -8.68 43.12 -2.27
N VAL A 24 -8.80 44.30 -1.68
CA VAL A 24 -9.69 44.68 -0.57
C VAL A 24 -9.05 44.45 0.81
N ARG A 25 -8.09 45.33 1.12
CA ARG A 25 -8.07 45.99 2.43
C ARG A 25 -8.02 47.49 2.17
N THR A 26 -9.13 48.13 2.47
CA THR A 26 -9.28 49.57 2.65
C THR A 26 -8.40 50.02 3.81
N ASP A 27 -7.64 51.10 3.63
CA ASP A 27 -7.42 52.08 4.68
C ASP A 27 -7.27 53.48 4.06
N PRO A 28 -7.87 54.52 4.68
CA PRO A 28 -7.92 55.88 4.16
C PRO A 28 -6.74 56.73 4.69
N GLY A 29 -6.34 57.73 3.90
CA GLY A 29 -5.54 58.85 4.40
C GLY A 29 -4.05 58.80 4.08
N ALA A 30 -3.69 59.38 2.93
CA ALA A 30 -2.46 60.16 2.82
C ALA A 30 -2.63 61.11 1.63
N GLN A 31 -2.95 62.34 2.02
CA GLN A 31 -3.20 63.52 1.22
C GLN A 31 -1.95 63.91 0.43
N SER A 32 -2.17 64.32 -0.82
CA SER A 32 -1.58 65.50 -1.46
C SER A 32 -0.14 65.85 -1.08
N SER A 33 0.79 65.73 -2.03
CA SER A 33 1.84 66.73 -2.26
C SER A 33 2.57 66.45 -3.59
N TYR A 34 2.97 67.54 -4.25
CA TYR A 34 3.94 67.64 -5.35
C TYR A 34 3.40 67.60 -6.78
N LEU A 35 2.75 68.72 -7.11
CA LEU A 35 2.87 69.43 -8.39
C LEU A 35 4.35 69.67 -8.79
N HIS A 36 4.54 69.76 -10.12
CA HIS A 36 5.57 70.53 -10.85
C HIS A 36 6.97 69.92 -11.10
N LYS A 37 7.24 69.50 -12.35
CA LYS A 37 7.92 70.32 -13.40
C LYS A 37 8.20 69.50 -14.69
N HIS A 38 7.97 70.17 -15.83
CA HIS A 38 8.59 70.09 -17.19
C HIS A 38 9.24 68.76 -17.64
N GLY A 39 9.06 68.25 -18.86
CA GLY A 39 8.75 68.86 -20.16
C GLY A 39 9.67 68.20 -21.19
N GLY A 40 9.09 67.71 -22.30
CA GLY A 40 9.73 67.39 -23.60
C GLY A 40 10.99 66.51 -23.63
N ASP A 41 10.86 65.29 -24.17
CA ASP A 41 11.69 64.87 -25.31
C ASP A 41 11.15 63.59 -25.96
N GLU A 42 10.88 63.65 -27.26
CA GLU A 42 10.52 62.50 -28.09
C GLU A 42 11.79 61.77 -28.54
N GLY A 43 11.97 60.52 -28.09
CA GLY A 43 13.03 59.60 -28.53
C GLY A 43 12.46 58.31 -29.13
N PRO A 44 13.11 57.70 -30.13
CA PRO A 44 12.45 56.82 -31.09
C PRO A 44 12.07 55.44 -30.52
N ARG A 45 10.91 54.94 -30.98
CA ARG A 45 10.39 53.58 -30.75
C ARG A 45 11.49 52.53 -30.98
N ARG A 46 11.93 51.89 -29.89
CA ARG A 46 12.64 50.60 -29.98
C ARG A 46 11.71 49.55 -30.57
N GLN A 47 11.97 49.19 -31.82
CA GLN A 47 11.47 48.00 -32.49
C GLN A 47 11.65 46.79 -31.56
N ARG A 48 10.53 46.16 -31.20
CA ARG A 48 10.50 44.86 -30.53
C ARG A 48 10.94 43.83 -31.56
N SER A 49 12.24 43.57 -31.63
CA SER A 49 12.79 42.48 -32.41
C SER A 49 12.10 41.18 -32.02
N SER A 50 11.46 40.56 -33.01
CA SER A 50 10.82 39.25 -32.95
C SER A 50 11.85 38.18 -32.58
N VAL A 51 11.91 37.84 -31.29
CA VAL A 51 12.75 36.74 -30.82
C VAL A 51 12.10 35.42 -31.22
N SER A 52 12.70 34.83 -32.25
CA SER A 52 12.98 33.40 -32.41
C SER A 52 11.76 32.46 -32.37
N GLY A 53 11.37 32.00 -33.56
CA GLY A 53 10.59 30.79 -33.76
C GLY A 53 11.15 29.61 -32.95
N GLY A 54 10.43 29.26 -31.88
CA GLY A 54 10.67 28.03 -31.14
C GLY A 54 10.50 26.85 -32.09
N LYS A 55 11.63 26.22 -32.47
CA LYS A 55 11.63 24.94 -33.18
C LYS A 55 10.67 23.98 -32.45
N LYS A 56 9.55 23.64 -33.09
CA LYS A 56 8.63 22.60 -32.60
C LYS A 56 9.50 21.36 -32.29
N PRO A 57 9.39 20.75 -31.10
CA PRO A 57 10.22 19.60 -30.75
C PRO A 57 10.03 18.52 -31.83
N PRO A 58 11.11 17.82 -32.24
CA PRO A 58 11.03 16.86 -33.34
C PRO A 58 9.96 15.81 -33.04
N LYS A 59 9.11 15.49 -34.03
CA LYS A 59 7.91 14.64 -33.88
C LYS A 59 8.18 13.32 -33.11
N ARG A 60 9.40 12.76 -33.21
CA ARG A 60 9.86 11.57 -32.49
C ARG A 60 9.84 11.74 -30.96
N ASN A 61 10.12 12.94 -30.45
CA ASN A 61 10.07 13.25 -29.02
C ASN A 61 8.65 13.34 -28.47
N ALA A 62 7.66 13.65 -29.32
CA ALA A 62 6.26 13.69 -28.92
C ALA A 62 5.66 12.28 -28.82
N LEU A 63 5.93 11.42 -29.80
CA LEU A 63 5.54 10.00 -29.77
C LEU A 63 6.19 9.26 -28.59
N TYR A 64 7.49 9.49 -28.38
CA TYR A 64 8.23 8.95 -27.23
C TYR A 64 7.55 9.28 -25.89
N ARG A 65 7.21 10.56 -25.66
CA ARG A 65 6.57 10.99 -24.40
C ARG A 65 5.15 10.45 -24.27
N ARG A 66 4.41 10.35 -25.37
CA ARG A 66 3.06 9.76 -25.37
C ARG A 66 3.12 8.28 -24.98
N LEU A 67 4.03 7.52 -25.57
CA LEU A 67 4.25 6.10 -25.24
C LEU A 67 4.69 5.93 -23.78
N GLN A 68 5.63 6.77 -23.31
CA GLN A 68 6.12 6.73 -21.94
C GLN A 68 5.01 6.99 -20.92
N ASN A 69 4.17 8.00 -21.17
CA ASN A 69 3.01 8.31 -20.32
C ASN A 69 1.93 7.22 -20.40
N PHE A 70 1.68 6.66 -21.58
CA PHE A 70 0.75 5.55 -21.75
C PHE A 70 1.18 4.32 -20.94
N LEU A 71 2.43 3.86 -21.10
CA LEU A 71 2.98 2.73 -20.37
C LEU A 71 3.01 2.97 -18.85
N TYR A 72 3.38 4.18 -18.43
CA TYR A 72 3.33 4.55 -17.01
C TYR A 72 1.91 4.48 -16.46
N ASN A 73 0.90 4.93 -17.21
CA ASN A 73 -0.49 4.83 -16.79
C ASN A 73 -0.99 3.38 -16.78
N VAL A 74 -0.65 2.56 -17.77
CA VAL A 74 -1.04 1.13 -17.79
C VAL A 74 -0.44 0.37 -16.61
N LEU A 75 0.85 0.59 -16.33
CA LEU A 75 1.56 -0.08 -15.24
C LEU A 75 1.16 0.48 -13.87
N GLU A 76 1.25 1.79 -13.63
CA GLU A 76 1.02 2.36 -12.30
C GLU A 76 -0.49 2.56 -12.00
N ARG A 77 -1.30 2.82 -13.04
CA ARG A 77 -2.71 3.20 -12.94
C ARG A 77 -3.65 2.43 -13.85
N PRO A 78 -3.87 1.13 -13.61
CA PRO A 78 -4.76 0.36 -14.44
C PRO A 78 -6.16 0.96 -14.50
N ARG A 79 -6.61 1.25 -15.71
CA ARG A 79 -8.01 1.55 -16.06
C ARG A 79 -8.36 0.75 -17.30
N GLY A 80 -9.60 0.28 -17.39
CA GLY A 80 -10.09 -0.50 -18.53
C GLY A 80 -9.22 -1.73 -18.79
N TRP A 81 -8.76 -1.88 -20.04
CA TRP A 81 -8.00 -3.03 -20.55
C TRP A 81 -6.68 -3.34 -19.83
N ALA A 82 -6.09 -2.36 -19.12
CA ALA A 82 -4.89 -2.60 -18.31
C ALA A 82 -5.11 -3.65 -17.21
N PHE A 83 -6.37 -3.88 -16.79
CA PHE A 83 -6.70 -4.93 -15.82
C PHE A 83 -6.30 -6.32 -16.30
N ILE A 84 -6.40 -6.61 -17.60
CA ILE A 84 -6.04 -7.92 -18.17
C ILE A 84 -4.56 -8.23 -17.93
N TYR A 85 -3.68 -7.25 -18.11
CA TYR A 85 -2.25 -7.41 -17.83
C TYR A 85 -2.00 -7.75 -16.36
N HIS A 86 -2.60 -7.00 -15.43
CA HIS A 86 -2.39 -7.26 -13.99
C HIS A 86 -3.02 -8.59 -13.55
N ALA A 87 -4.14 -8.99 -14.16
CA ALA A 87 -4.74 -10.30 -13.94
C ALA A 87 -3.84 -11.43 -14.46
N TYR A 88 -3.24 -11.28 -15.64
CA TYR A 88 -2.26 -12.23 -16.17
C TYR A 88 -1.04 -12.35 -15.24
N VAL A 89 -0.46 -11.22 -14.81
CA VAL A 89 0.65 -11.22 -13.85
C VAL A 89 0.25 -11.87 -12.52
N PHE A 90 -0.96 -11.62 -12.03
CA PHE A 90 -1.49 -12.27 -10.84
C PHE A 90 -1.56 -13.79 -11.00
N LEU A 91 -2.15 -14.26 -12.09
CA LEU A 91 -2.28 -15.70 -12.38
C LEU A 91 -0.91 -16.37 -12.53
N LEU A 92 0.06 -15.69 -13.13
CA LEU A 92 1.43 -16.19 -13.28
C LEU A 92 2.18 -16.30 -11.94
N VAL A 93 1.98 -15.36 -11.02
CA VAL A 93 2.54 -15.48 -9.65
C VAL A 93 1.79 -16.54 -8.85
N PHE A 94 0.47 -16.58 -8.99
CA PHE A 94 -0.38 -17.54 -8.28
C PHE A 94 -0.09 -18.98 -8.71
N SER A 95 0.09 -19.24 -10.01
CA SER A 95 0.46 -20.57 -10.51
C SER A 95 1.82 -21.02 -9.98
N CYS A 96 2.80 -20.10 -9.89
CA CYS A 96 4.09 -20.37 -9.25
C CYS A 96 3.93 -20.77 -7.77
N LEU A 97 3.05 -20.09 -7.02
CA LEU A 97 2.76 -20.43 -5.62
C LEU A 97 2.11 -21.81 -5.51
N VAL A 98 1.12 -22.11 -6.35
CA VAL A 98 0.42 -23.40 -6.37
C VAL A 98 1.39 -24.54 -6.68
N LEU A 99 2.22 -24.40 -7.72
CA LEU A 99 3.23 -25.40 -8.06
C LEU A 99 4.31 -25.54 -6.98
N SER A 100 4.62 -24.47 -6.25
CA SER A 100 5.48 -24.52 -5.07
C SER A 100 4.89 -25.43 -3.99
N VAL A 101 3.58 -25.37 -3.75
CA VAL A 101 2.90 -26.31 -2.83
C VAL A 101 2.94 -27.74 -3.39
N PHE A 102 2.63 -27.95 -4.67
CA PHE A 102 2.70 -29.29 -5.28
C PHE A 102 4.11 -29.89 -5.23
N SER A 103 5.16 -29.07 -5.31
CA SER A 103 6.55 -29.54 -5.16
C SER A 103 6.89 -30.08 -3.77
N THR A 104 6.03 -29.85 -2.77
CA THR A 104 6.21 -30.42 -1.42
C THR A 104 5.58 -31.80 -1.25
N ILE A 105 4.75 -32.23 -2.22
CA ILE A 105 4.08 -33.53 -2.21
C ILE A 105 5.00 -34.54 -2.91
N ARG A 106 5.43 -35.58 -2.19
CA ARG A 106 6.45 -36.55 -2.66
C ARG A 106 6.08 -37.22 -3.97
N GLU A 107 4.79 -37.44 -4.20
CA GLU A 107 4.24 -38.07 -5.40
C GLU A 107 4.40 -37.21 -6.66
N TYR A 108 4.39 -35.88 -6.51
CA TYR A 108 4.45 -34.92 -7.63
C TYR A 108 5.74 -34.10 -7.68
N GLU A 109 6.67 -34.33 -6.76
CA GLU A 109 7.88 -33.54 -6.55
C GLU A 109 8.64 -33.32 -7.86
N LYS A 110 9.08 -34.40 -8.51
CA LYS A 110 9.94 -34.31 -9.71
C LYS A 110 9.29 -33.54 -10.87
N SER A 111 8.04 -33.86 -11.21
CA SER A 111 7.33 -33.18 -12.30
C SER A 111 7.01 -31.72 -11.97
N SER A 112 6.73 -31.43 -10.70
CA SER A 112 6.40 -30.06 -10.25
C SER A 112 7.66 -29.20 -10.17
N GLU A 113 8.80 -29.76 -9.79
CA GLU A 113 10.08 -29.05 -9.75
C GLU A 113 10.54 -28.61 -11.13
N ASP A 114 10.43 -29.47 -12.15
CA ASP A 114 10.76 -29.12 -13.54
C ASP A 114 9.86 -27.97 -14.05
N ALA A 115 8.54 -28.08 -13.82
CA ALA A 115 7.59 -27.04 -14.21
C ALA A 115 7.82 -25.72 -13.44
N LEU A 116 8.14 -25.81 -12.15
CA LEU A 116 8.43 -24.67 -11.29
C LEU A 116 9.71 -23.95 -11.74
N TYR A 117 10.75 -24.69 -12.13
CA TYR A 117 11.99 -24.12 -12.67
C TYR A 117 11.70 -23.30 -13.94
N ILE A 118 10.94 -23.87 -14.89
CA ILE A 118 10.56 -23.17 -16.13
C ILE A 118 9.77 -21.90 -15.81
N LEU A 119 8.74 -22.00 -14.95
CA LEU A 119 7.97 -20.83 -14.56
C LEU A 119 8.80 -19.80 -13.82
N GLU A 120 9.73 -20.21 -12.96
CA GLU A 120 10.60 -19.29 -12.24
C GLU A 120 11.46 -18.47 -13.20
N VAL A 121 12.08 -19.12 -14.18
CA VAL A 121 12.82 -18.41 -15.25
C VAL A 121 11.91 -17.43 -15.99
N VAL A 122 10.73 -17.87 -16.43
CA VAL A 122 9.75 -17.00 -17.11
C VAL A 122 9.36 -15.81 -16.21
N THR A 123 9.09 -16.05 -14.93
CA THR A 123 8.71 -14.99 -13.98
C THR A 123 9.84 -13.98 -13.77
N ILE A 124 11.09 -14.43 -13.66
CA ILE A 124 12.27 -13.56 -13.52
C ILE A 124 12.40 -12.65 -14.75
N VAL A 125 12.27 -13.22 -15.95
CA VAL A 125 12.35 -12.45 -17.19
C VAL A 125 11.20 -11.43 -17.28
N VAL A 126 9.96 -11.87 -17.06
CA VAL A 126 8.78 -10.99 -17.11
C VAL A 126 8.90 -9.85 -16.10
N PHE A 127 9.30 -10.13 -14.85
CA PHE A 127 9.42 -9.10 -13.81
C PHE A 127 10.64 -8.22 -13.97
N GLY A 128 11.76 -8.77 -14.45
CA GLY A 128 12.94 -7.97 -14.80
C GLY A 128 12.60 -6.95 -15.89
N VAL A 129 11.94 -7.39 -16.96
CA VAL A 129 11.48 -6.50 -18.04
C VAL A 129 10.44 -5.50 -17.52
N GLU A 130 9.44 -5.94 -16.75
CA GLU A 130 8.45 -5.04 -16.16
C GLU A 130 9.11 -3.95 -15.31
N TYR A 131 10.06 -4.31 -14.45
CA TYR A 131 10.79 -3.38 -13.58
C TYR A 131 11.60 -2.37 -14.40
N MET A 132 12.32 -2.82 -15.43
CA MET A 132 13.06 -1.94 -16.35
C MET A 132 12.14 -0.96 -17.09
N VAL A 133 11.05 -1.46 -17.68
CA VAL A 133 10.05 -0.65 -18.37
C VAL A 133 9.41 0.34 -17.40
N ARG A 134 9.14 -0.04 -16.15
CA ARG A 134 8.55 0.84 -15.13
C ARG A 134 9.47 2.00 -14.75
N ILE A 135 10.77 1.73 -14.50
CA ILE A 135 11.75 2.79 -14.21
C ILE A 135 11.92 3.73 -15.40
N TRP A 136 11.97 3.18 -16.61
CA TRP A 136 12.05 3.98 -17.82
C TRP A 136 10.81 4.84 -18.02
N ALA A 137 9.61 4.26 -17.85
CA ALA A 137 8.31 4.93 -17.99
C ALA A 137 8.12 6.04 -16.94
N ALA A 138 8.62 5.87 -15.71
CA ALA A 138 8.54 6.88 -14.65
C ALA A 138 9.17 8.24 -15.03
N GLY A 139 10.07 8.27 -16.01
CA GLY A 139 10.65 9.51 -16.56
C GLY A 139 9.65 10.43 -17.29
N CYS A 140 8.40 10.01 -17.51
CA CYS A 140 7.36 10.88 -18.07
C CYS A 140 6.93 11.98 -17.09
N CYS A 141 7.07 11.74 -15.79
CA CYS A 141 6.74 12.71 -14.76
C CYS A 141 7.91 13.69 -14.55
N CYS A 142 7.61 14.99 -14.53
CA CYS A 142 8.59 16.04 -14.29
C CYS A 142 9.39 15.84 -12.98
N ARG A 143 8.76 15.26 -11.95
CA ARG A 143 9.36 14.95 -10.63
C ARG A 143 10.47 13.88 -10.68
N TYR A 144 10.46 12.99 -11.68
CA TYR A 144 11.41 11.87 -11.79
C TYR A 144 12.29 11.97 -13.04
N ARG A 145 12.47 13.18 -13.59
CA ARG A 145 13.29 13.42 -14.78
C ARG A 145 14.79 13.27 -14.48
N GLY A 146 15.52 12.63 -15.39
CA GLY A 146 16.97 12.39 -15.26
C GLY A 146 17.34 11.25 -14.30
N TRP A 147 18.63 10.95 -14.19
CA TRP A 147 19.14 9.82 -13.40
C TRP A 147 18.80 9.94 -11.91
N ARG A 148 19.00 11.13 -11.31
CA ARG A 148 18.66 11.40 -9.90
C ARG A 148 17.16 11.25 -9.62
N GLY A 149 16.31 11.65 -10.58
CA GLY A 149 14.86 11.48 -10.48
C GLY A 149 14.43 10.01 -10.52
N ARG A 150 15.02 9.22 -11.41
CA ARG A 150 14.76 7.77 -11.51
C ARG A 150 15.24 7.02 -10.26
N LEU A 151 16.41 7.36 -9.71
CA LEU A 151 16.90 6.76 -8.47
C LEU A 151 15.97 7.08 -7.28
N LYS A 152 15.42 8.30 -7.23
CA LYS A 152 14.40 8.67 -6.24
C LYS A 152 13.13 7.83 -6.38
N PHE A 153 12.73 7.46 -7.60
CA PHE A 153 11.60 6.55 -7.83
C PHE A 153 11.92 5.12 -7.38
N ALA A 154 13.11 4.61 -7.68
CA ALA A 154 13.54 3.26 -7.31
C ALA A 154 13.61 3.05 -5.77
N ARG A 155 13.87 4.11 -5.00
CA ARG A 155 13.89 4.07 -3.52
C ARG A 155 12.51 4.02 -2.85
N LYS A 156 11.40 3.99 -3.61
CA LYS A 156 10.08 3.76 -3.02
C LYS A 156 10.00 2.34 -2.45
N PRO A 157 9.30 2.11 -1.31
CA PRO A 157 9.32 0.82 -0.61
C PRO A 157 8.90 -0.34 -1.51
N PHE A 158 7.83 -0.20 -2.31
CA PHE A 158 7.39 -1.25 -3.23
C PHE A 158 8.38 -1.52 -4.38
N CYS A 159 9.10 -0.50 -4.87
CA CYS A 159 10.15 -0.68 -5.87
C CYS A 159 11.38 -1.38 -5.28
N VAL A 160 11.69 -1.12 -4.00
CA VAL A 160 12.76 -1.81 -3.26
C VAL A 160 12.40 -3.29 -3.02
N ILE A 161 11.15 -3.58 -2.64
CA ILE A 161 10.67 -4.97 -2.50
C ILE A 161 10.78 -5.71 -3.84
N ASP A 162 10.35 -5.09 -4.95
CA ASP A 162 10.39 -5.73 -6.27
C ASP A 162 11.83 -6.08 -6.71
N ILE A 163 12.79 -5.17 -6.53
CA ILE A 163 14.20 -5.44 -6.85
C ILE A 163 14.84 -6.45 -5.90
N MET A 164 14.51 -6.40 -4.60
CA MET A 164 15.00 -7.37 -3.61
C MET A 164 14.52 -8.79 -3.96
N VAL A 165 13.24 -8.93 -4.33
CA VAL A 165 12.65 -10.21 -4.74
C VAL A 165 13.26 -10.68 -6.07
N LEU A 166 13.50 -9.78 -7.03
CA LEU A 166 14.15 -10.12 -8.29
C LEU A 166 15.59 -10.62 -8.07
N ILE A 167 16.39 -9.92 -7.25
CA ILE A 167 17.75 -10.32 -6.90
C ILE A 167 17.74 -11.69 -6.21
N ALA A 168 16.88 -11.88 -5.20
CA ALA A 168 16.78 -13.15 -4.50
C ALA A 168 16.44 -14.30 -5.45
N SER A 169 15.53 -14.09 -6.41
CA SER A 169 15.13 -15.10 -7.39
C SER A 169 16.26 -15.46 -8.36
N ILE A 170 17.05 -14.46 -8.78
CA ILE A 170 18.25 -14.70 -9.61
C ILE A 170 19.30 -15.47 -8.82
N SER A 171 19.52 -15.12 -7.55
CA SER A 171 20.48 -15.82 -6.68
C SER A 171 20.10 -17.30 -6.48
N VAL A 172 18.80 -17.60 -6.33
CA VAL A 172 18.27 -18.97 -6.26
C VAL A 172 18.61 -19.74 -7.54
N LEU A 173 18.32 -19.14 -8.70
CA LEU A 173 18.56 -19.78 -10.00
C LEU A 173 20.05 -20.04 -10.22
N ALA A 174 20.91 -19.07 -9.89
CA ALA A 174 22.36 -19.20 -10.02
C ALA A 174 22.92 -20.30 -9.09
N ALA A 175 22.47 -20.37 -7.84
CA ALA A 175 22.90 -21.38 -6.89
C ALA A 175 22.46 -22.81 -7.28
N GLY A 176 21.27 -22.95 -7.89
CA GLY A 176 20.77 -24.24 -8.36
C GLY A 176 21.60 -24.87 -9.48
N THR A 177 22.25 -24.04 -10.31
CA THR A 177 23.11 -24.54 -11.40
C THR A 177 24.45 -25.11 -10.94
N GLN A 178 24.91 -24.77 -9.73
CA GLN A 178 26.25 -25.13 -9.24
C GLN A 178 26.28 -26.49 -8.52
N GLY A 179 25.16 -27.24 -8.47
CA GLY A 179 25.12 -28.63 -7.98
C GLY A 179 25.54 -28.85 -6.51
N ASN A 180 25.75 -27.78 -5.74
CA ASN A 180 26.27 -27.87 -4.38
C ASN A 180 25.15 -28.34 -3.45
N VAL A 181 25.34 -29.45 -2.72
CA VAL A 181 24.32 -30.07 -1.85
C VAL A 181 23.79 -29.14 -0.75
N PHE A 182 24.59 -28.18 -0.30
CA PHE A 182 24.14 -27.10 0.60
C PHE A 182 23.19 -26.10 -0.07
N ALA A 183 23.33 -25.90 -1.39
CA ALA A 183 22.43 -25.06 -2.16
C ALA A 183 21.03 -25.67 -2.24
N THR A 184 20.87 -27.00 -2.33
CA THR A 184 19.54 -27.64 -2.43
C THR A 184 18.65 -27.36 -1.22
N SER A 185 19.21 -27.36 -0.01
CA SER A 185 18.45 -27.03 1.22
C SER A 185 18.10 -25.54 1.30
N ALA A 186 19.05 -24.66 0.95
CA ALA A 186 18.81 -23.21 0.90
C ALA A 186 17.78 -22.82 -0.17
N ILE A 187 17.80 -23.47 -1.34
CA ILE A 187 16.85 -23.28 -2.44
C ILE A 187 15.42 -23.62 -2.00
N ARG A 188 15.23 -24.65 -1.15
CA ARG A 188 13.92 -25.01 -0.59
C ARG A 188 13.37 -23.91 0.32
N SER A 189 14.18 -23.32 1.20
CA SER A 189 13.76 -22.21 2.07
C SER A 189 13.51 -20.91 1.29
N LEU A 190 14.22 -20.70 0.18
CA LEU A 190 14.02 -19.54 -0.69
C LEU A 190 12.70 -19.62 -1.50
N ARG A 191 12.04 -20.79 -1.59
CA ARG A 191 10.66 -20.92 -2.09
C ARG A 191 9.68 -20.08 -1.27
N PHE A 192 9.93 -19.90 0.03
CA PHE A 192 9.11 -19.03 0.87
C PHE A 192 9.17 -17.55 0.44
N LEU A 193 10.28 -17.09 -0.15
CA LEU A 193 10.38 -15.74 -0.72
C LEU A 193 9.44 -15.53 -1.92
N GLN A 194 8.92 -16.60 -2.53
CA GLN A 194 7.92 -16.51 -3.60
C GLN A 194 6.62 -15.89 -3.08
N ILE A 195 6.27 -16.08 -1.81
CA ILE A 195 5.10 -15.45 -1.18
C ILE A 195 5.24 -13.91 -1.20
N LEU A 196 6.48 -13.39 -1.07
CA LEU A 196 6.74 -11.95 -1.18
C LEU A 196 6.40 -11.39 -2.57
N ARG A 197 6.41 -12.23 -3.64
CA ARG A 197 5.97 -11.82 -5.00
C ARG A 197 4.49 -11.48 -5.05
N MET A 198 3.67 -11.96 -4.11
CA MET A 198 2.25 -11.62 -4.03
C MET A 198 2.03 -10.23 -3.43
N ILE A 199 2.86 -9.83 -2.45
CA ILE A 199 2.74 -8.55 -1.73
C ILE A 199 2.84 -7.35 -2.69
N ARG A 200 3.69 -7.44 -3.73
CA ARG A 200 3.86 -6.34 -4.69
C ARG A 200 2.66 -6.14 -5.63
N MET A 201 1.64 -7.02 -5.60
CA MET A 201 0.38 -6.79 -6.33
C MET A 201 -0.30 -5.50 -5.85
N ASP A 202 -0.14 -5.13 -4.57
CA ASP A 202 -0.54 -3.81 -4.06
C ASP A 202 0.51 -2.73 -4.32
N ARG A 203 0.72 -2.41 -5.61
CA ARG A 203 1.78 -1.52 -6.09
C ARG A 203 1.73 -0.08 -5.55
N ARG A 204 0.56 0.40 -5.12
CA ARG A 204 0.43 1.77 -4.55
C ARG A 204 0.32 1.80 -3.03
N GLY A 205 0.23 0.64 -2.38
CA GLY A 205 -0.14 0.52 -0.98
C GLY A 205 -1.49 1.16 -0.70
N GLY A 206 -2.42 1.14 -1.66
CA GLY A 206 -3.72 1.78 -1.51
C GLY A 206 -4.52 1.07 -0.42
N THR A 207 -4.48 -0.26 -0.42
CA THR A 207 -5.11 -1.12 0.59
C THR A 207 -4.48 -0.88 1.95
N TRP A 208 -3.14 -0.87 2.03
CA TRP A 208 -2.42 -0.59 3.29
C TRP A 208 -2.68 0.81 3.85
N LYS A 209 -2.78 1.83 3.00
CA LYS A 209 -3.14 3.20 3.41
C LYS A 209 -4.58 3.27 3.89
N LEU A 210 -5.50 2.61 3.19
CA LEU A 210 -6.90 2.55 3.57
C LEU A 210 -7.05 1.88 4.93
N LEU A 211 -6.51 0.67 5.08
CA LEU A 211 -6.47 -0.12 6.30
C LEU A 211 -5.84 0.68 7.44
N GLY A 212 -4.62 1.19 7.24
CA GLY A 212 -3.91 1.97 8.25
C GLY A 212 -4.68 3.22 8.69
N SER A 213 -5.39 3.87 7.76
CA SER A 213 -6.22 5.03 8.09
C SER A 213 -7.52 4.65 8.84
N VAL A 214 -8.12 3.49 8.58
CA VAL A 214 -9.25 2.98 9.38
C VAL A 214 -8.78 2.57 10.78
N VAL A 215 -7.69 1.81 10.87
CA VAL A 215 -7.07 1.40 12.14
C VAL A 215 -6.68 2.61 12.98
N TYR A 216 -6.09 3.64 12.37
CA TYR A 216 -5.72 4.86 13.07
C TYR A 216 -6.95 5.62 13.59
N ALA A 217 -8.00 5.73 12.78
CA ALA A 217 -9.24 6.40 13.17
C ALA A 217 -9.91 5.71 14.38
N HIS A 218 -9.92 4.38 14.40
CA HIS A 218 -10.52 3.57 15.46
C HIS A 218 -9.48 3.00 16.45
N SER A 219 -8.30 3.62 16.54
CA SER A 219 -7.18 3.09 17.32
C SER A 219 -7.49 2.96 18.80
N LYS A 220 -8.23 3.92 19.38
CA LYS A 220 -8.64 3.87 20.79
C LYS A 220 -9.60 2.70 21.07
N GLU A 221 -10.57 2.48 20.20
CA GLU A 221 -11.55 1.39 20.32
C GLU A 221 -10.86 0.03 20.19
N LEU A 222 -9.95 -0.11 19.21
CA LEU A 222 -9.15 -1.32 18.99
C LEU A 222 -8.22 -1.62 20.17
N ILE A 223 -7.50 -0.62 20.68
CA ILE A 223 -6.60 -0.79 21.82
C ILE A 223 -7.38 -1.21 23.07
N THR A 224 -8.53 -0.58 23.34
CA THR A 224 -9.39 -0.95 24.47
C THR A 224 -9.91 -2.39 24.35
N ALA A 225 -10.38 -2.79 23.17
CA ALA A 225 -10.84 -4.16 22.93
C ALA A 225 -9.71 -5.19 23.12
N TRP A 226 -8.53 -4.92 22.56
CA TRP A 226 -7.34 -5.77 22.74
C TRP A 226 -6.90 -5.84 24.19
N TYR A 227 -6.88 -4.71 24.90
CA TYR A 227 -6.49 -4.65 26.30
C TYR A 227 -7.43 -5.48 27.19
N ILE A 228 -8.74 -5.28 27.05
CA ILE A 228 -9.73 -6.03 27.84
C ILE A 228 -9.73 -7.51 27.46
N GLY A 229 -9.65 -7.83 26.16
CA GLY A 229 -9.57 -9.20 25.67
C GLY A 229 -8.32 -9.92 26.21
N PHE A 230 -7.16 -9.27 26.18
CA PHE A 230 -5.92 -9.84 26.72
C PHE A 230 -5.98 -10.00 28.24
N LEU A 231 -6.53 -9.04 28.98
CA LEU A 231 -6.75 -9.17 30.42
C LEU A 231 -7.66 -10.37 30.74
N CYS A 232 -8.76 -10.52 29.98
CA CYS A 232 -9.68 -11.64 30.10
C CYS A 232 -8.98 -12.98 29.79
N LEU A 233 -8.15 -13.04 28.75
CA LEU A 233 -7.35 -14.23 28.40
C LEU A 233 -6.43 -14.65 29.55
N ILE A 234 -5.64 -13.72 30.09
CA ILE A 234 -4.69 -14.01 31.18
C ILE A 234 -5.42 -14.48 32.43
N LEU A 235 -6.50 -13.79 32.80
CA LEU A 235 -7.28 -14.09 34.01
C LEU A 235 -8.05 -15.41 33.89
N ALA A 236 -8.71 -15.66 32.76
CA ALA A 236 -9.41 -16.91 32.49
C ALA A 236 -8.45 -18.11 32.51
N SER A 237 -7.31 -17.99 31.82
CA SER A 237 -6.30 -19.06 31.76
C SER A 237 -5.73 -19.34 33.14
N PHE A 238 -5.48 -18.30 33.95
CA PHE A 238 -4.94 -18.47 35.31
C PHE A 238 -5.95 -19.13 36.25
N LEU A 239 -7.21 -18.69 36.24
CA LEU A 239 -8.25 -19.28 37.10
C LEU A 239 -8.57 -20.72 36.72
N VAL A 240 -8.65 -21.03 35.42
CA VAL A 240 -8.88 -22.41 34.97
C VAL A 240 -7.66 -23.29 35.26
N TYR A 241 -6.44 -22.78 35.09
CA TYR A 241 -5.23 -23.49 35.52
C TYR A 241 -5.29 -23.85 37.01
N LEU A 242 -5.58 -22.90 37.89
CA LEU A 242 -5.69 -23.19 39.32
C LEU A 242 -6.80 -24.19 39.65
N ALA A 243 -7.90 -24.18 38.89
CA ALA A 243 -9.01 -25.11 39.09
C ALA A 243 -8.73 -26.53 38.55
N GLU A 244 -7.83 -26.67 37.57
CA GLU A 244 -7.60 -27.94 36.86
C GLU A 244 -6.24 -28.58 37.14
N LYS A 245 -5.27 -27.84 37.69
CA LYS A 245 -3.87 -28.29 37.85
C LYS A 245 -3.72 -29.60 38.61
N GLU A 246 -4.57 -29.85 39.61
CA GLU A 246 -4.46 -31.04 40.46
C GLU A 246 -5.19 -32.26 39.87
N ASP A 247 -6.25 -32.04 39.10
CA ASP A 247 -7.14 -33.09 38.60
C ASP A 247 -6.91 -33.45 37.13
N ASN A 248 -6.21 -32.60 36.36
CA ASN A 248 -6.12 -32.70 34.91
C ASN A 248 -4.69 -32.55 34.38
N GLU A 249 -4.12 -33.65 33.89
CA GLU A 249 -2.79 -33.70 33.24
C GLU A 249 -2.70 -32.83 31.97
N GLN A 250 -3.82 -32.37 31.41
CA GLN A 250 -3.78 -31.46 30.25
C GLN A 250 -3.30 -30.05 30.63
N PHE A 251 -3.42 -29.67 31.92
CA PHE A 251 -3.08 -28.35 32.47
C PHE A 251 -1.88 -28.41 33.44
N GLU A 252 -0.80 -29.10 33.06
CA GLU A 252 0.44 -29.18 33.86
C GLU A 252 1.09 -27.82 34.08
N THR A 253 1.16 -26.99 33.03
CA THR A 253 1.82 -25.69 33.09
C THR A 253 0.85 -24.55 32.81
N TYR A 254 1.19 -23.36 33.30
CA TYR A 254 0.43 -22.16 32.95
C TYR A 254 0.44 -21.87 31.44
N ALA A 255 1.48 -22.30 30.71
CA ALA A 255 1.56 -22.17 29.27
C ALA A 255 0.48 -23.02 28.56
N ASP A 256 0.15 -24.19 29.12
CA ASP A 256 -0.91 -25.06 28.60
C ASP A 256 -2.30 -24.43 28.75
N ALA A 257 -2.53 -23.79 29.89
CA ALA A 257 -3.76 -23.04 30.13
C ALA A 257 -3.88 -21.81 29.23
N LEU A 258 -2.77 -21.11 28.97
CA LEU A 258 -2.74 -20.00 28.01
C LEU A 258 -3.03 -20.45 26.57
N TRP A 259 -2.48 -21.60 26.15
CA TRP A 259 -2.80 -22.20 24.86
C TRP A 259 -4.30 -22.50 24.75
N TRP A 260 -4.85 -23.19 25.75
CA TRP A 260 -6.28 -23.49 25.82
C TRP A 260 -7.14 -22.21 25.78
N GLY A 261 -6.79 -21.20 26.58
CA GLY A 261 -7.50 -19.93 26.64
C GLY A 261 -7.48 -19.21 25.30
N LEU A 262 -6.35 -19.21 24.59
CA LEU A 262 -6.23 -18.58 23.28
C LEU A 262 -7.10 -19.28 22.24
N ILE A 263 -7.04 -20.61 22.16
CA ILE A 263 -7.83 -21.43 21.22
C ILE A 263 -9.34 -21.34 21.52
N THR A 264 -9.71 -21.23 22.79
CA THR A 264 -11.11 -21.12 23.22
C THR A 264 -11.68 -19.72 22.96
N LEU A 265 -10.98 -18.66 23.37
CA LEU A 265 -11.46 -17.27 23.20
C LEU A 265 -11.46 -16.81 21.73
N THR A 266 -10.61 -17.41 20.89
CA THR A 266 -10.63 -17.20 19.42
C THR A 266 -11.63 -18.10 18.71
N THR A 267 -12.43 -18.89 19.45
CA THR A 267 -13.45 -19.81 18.93
C THR A 267 -12.92 -20.84 17.93
N ILE A 268 -11.63 -21.22 18.03
CA ILE A 268 -11.05 -22.30 17.20
C ILE A 268 -11.49 -23.65 17.75
N GLY A 269 -11.29 -23.86 19.06
CA GLY A 269 -11.77 -25.04 19.77
C GLY A 269 -11.28 -26.38 19.23
N TYR A 270 -9.95 -26.58 19.16
CA TYR A 270 -9.37 -27.86 18.69
C TYR A 270 -9.83 -29.09 19.51
N GLY A 271 -10.16 -28.90 20.78
CA GLY A 271 -10.61 -29.98 21.68
C GLY A 271 -9.48 -30.84 22.24
N ASP A 272 -8.22 -30.43 22.05
CA ASP A 272 -7.01 -31.07 22.59
C ASP A 272 -6.84 -30.87 24.10
N LYS A 273 -7.30 -29.72 24.62
CA LYS A 273 -7.33 -29.40 26.06
C LYS A 273 -8.69 -28.89 26.47
N PHE A 274 -9.22 -29.35 27.60
CA PHE A 274 -10.50 -28.89 28.13
C PHE A 274 -10.63 -29.13 29.64
N PRO A 275 -11.30 -28.23 30.37
CA PRO A 275 -11.52 -28.41 31.80
C PRO A 275 -12.46 -29.59 32.08
N ILE A 276 -12.05 -30.47 32.99
CA ILE A 276 -12.83 -31.64 33.40
C ILE A 276 -13.57 -31.40 34.71
N THR A 277 -13.03 -30.56 35.59
CA THR A 277 -13.62 -30.26 36.89
C THR A 277 -14.87 -29.38 36.71
N TRP A 278 -15.84 -29.52 37.62
CA TRP A 278 -17.03 -28.68 37.59
C TRP A 278 -16.70 -27.19 37.74
N ASN A 279 -15.78 -26.87 38.65
CA ASN A 279 -15.34 -25.50 38.92
C ASN A 279 -14.62 -24.90 37.71
N GLY A 280 -13.70 -25.65 37.09
CA GLY A 280 -13.01 -25.26 35.86
C GLY A 280 -13.98 -25.02 34.70
N ARG A 281 -15.00 -25.88 34.53
CA ARG A 281 -16.06 -25.70 33.53
C ARG A 281 -16.91 -24.46 33.76
N LEU A 282 -17.29 -24.18 35.00
CA LEU A 282 -18.07 -22.99 35.35
C LEU A 282 -17.28 -21.69 35.07
N LEU A 283 -16.00 -21.68 35.46
CA LEU A 283 -15.08 -20.57 35.17
C LEU A 283 -14.91 -20.40 33.66
N ALA A 284 -14.61 -21.49 32.95
CA ALA A 284 -14.43 -21.50 31.50
C ALA A 284 -15.68 -20.99 30.78
N ALA A 285 -16.88 -21.44 31.15
CA ALA A 285 -18.13 -21.00 30.53
C ALA A 285 -18.34 -19.49 30.70
N THR A 286 -18.11 -18.97 31.91
CA THR A 286 -18.29 -17.54 32.22
C THR A 286 -17.30 -16.67 31.44
N PHE A 287 -16.01 -17.04 31.48
CA PHE A 287 -14.97 -16.27 30.79
C PHE A 287 -15.04 -16.39 29.28
N THR A 288 -15.50 -17.51 28.73
CA THR A 288 -15.67 -17.69 27.28
C THR A 288 -16.74 -16.75 26.75
N LEU A 289 -17.89 -16.62 27.44
CA LEU A 289 -18.96 -15.69 27.03
C LEU A 289 -18.45 -14.24 26.93
N ILE A 290 -17.66 -13.81 27.93
CA ILE A 290 -17.10 -12.47 27.98
C ILE A 290 -15.97 -12.32 26.94
N GLY A 291 -14.98 -13.20 26.96
CA GLY A 291 -13.77 -13.09 26.16
C GLY A 291 -14.01 -13.21 24.66
N VAL A 292 -14.89 -14.12 24.22
CA VAL A 292 -15.25 -14.27 22.80
C VAL A 292 -15.85 -12.97 22.26
N SER A 293 -16.69 -12.29 23.05
CA SER A 293 -17.28 -11.01 22.69
C SER A 293 -16.19 -9.95 22.42
N PHE A 294 -15.18 -9.85 23.29
CA PHE A 294 -14.08 -8.89 23.12
C PHE A 294 -13.14 -9.23 21.96
N PHE A 295 -12.86 -10.52 21.72
CA PHE A 295 -12.04 -10.94 20.57
C PHE A 295 -12.75 -10.75 19.22
N ALA A 296 -14.09 -10.75 19.20
CA ALA A 296 -14.87 -10.45 18.00
C ALA A 296 -14.95 -8.94 17.66
N LEU A 297 -14.80 -8.05 18.66
CA LEU A 297 -14.94 -6.60 18.47
C LEU A 297 -13.99 -6.00 17.42
N PRO A 298 -12.68 -6.33 17.35
CA PRO A 298 -11.79 -5.79 16.33
C PRO A 298 -12.28 -6.03 14.89
N ALA A 299 -12.83 -7.21 14.62
CA ALA A 299 -13.40 -7.53 13.31
C ALA A 299 -14.64 -6.66 13.02
N GLY A 300 -15.52 -6.48 14.00
CA GLY A 300 -16.71 -5.63 13.89
C GLY A 300 -16.39 -4.14 13.69
N ILE A 301 -15.44 -3.61 14.47
CA ILE A 301 -14.99 -2.21 14.39
C ILE A 301 -14.34 -1.92 13.04
N LEU A 302 -13.46 -2.82 12.57
CA LEU A 302 -12.84 -2.66 11.25
C LEU A 302 -13.89 -2.77 10.13
N GLY A 303 -14.81 -3.73 10.21
CA GLY A 303 -15.88 -3.92 9.24
C GLY A 303 -16.77 -2.68 9.10
N SER A 304 -17.24 -2.11 10.22
CA SER A 304 -18.04 -0.89 10.21
C SER A 304 -17.23 0.34 9.76
N GLY A 305 -15.96 0.44 10.17
CA GLY A 305 -15.05 1.51 9.75
C GLY A 305 -14.80 1.52 8.23
N PHE A 306 -14.66 0.34 7.61
CA PHE A 306 -14.58 0.23 6.15
C PHE A 306 -15.88 0.64 5.46
N ALA A 307 -17.03 0.20 5.97
CA ALA A 307 -18.34 0.53 5.40
C ALA A 307 -18.59 2.05 5.41
N LEU A 308 -18.35 2.71 6.54
CA LEU A 308 -18.48 4.16 6.68
C LEU A 308 -17.54 4.92 5.74
N LYS A 309 -16.30 4.44 5.60
CA LYS A 309 -15.32 5.08 4.73
C LYS A 309 -15.67 4.95 3.24
N VAL A 310 -16.22 3.81 2.83
CA VAL A 310 -16.72 3.62 1.46
C VAL A 310 -17.91 4.54 1.19
N GLN A 311 -18.83 4.68 2.16
CA GLN A 311 -19.97 5.58 2.06
C GLN A 311 -19.54 7.06 1.94
N GLU A 312 -18.57 7.49 2.76
CA GLU A 312 -18.02 8.84 2.71
C GLU A 312 -17.30 9.12 1.38
N GLN A 313 -16.52 8.15 0.87
CA GLN A 313 -15.90 8.26 -0.45
C GLN A 313 -16.94 8.38 -1.58
N HIS A 314 -18.07 7.67 -1.47
CA HIS A 314 -19.15 7.78 -2.45
C HIS A 314 -19.74 9.19 -2.45
N ARG A 315 -20.01 9.75 -1.26
CA ARG A 315 -20.50 11.12 -1.09
C ARG A 315 -19.52 12.15 -1.67
N GLN A 316 -18.23 12.02 -1.39
CA GLN A 316 -17.19 12.92 -1.91
C GLN A 316 -17.07 12.86 -3.44
N LYS A 317 -17.18 11.66 -4.05
CA LYS A 317 -17.19 11.53 -5.52
C LYS A 317 -18.34 12.29 -6.18
N HIS A 318 -19.52 12.36 -5.55
CA HIS A 318 -20.63 13.17 -6.05
C HIS A 318 -20.31 14.67 -6.03
N PHE A 319 -19.66 15.16 -4.97
CA PHE A 319 -19.21 16.56 -4.90
C PHE A 319 -18.10 16.86 -5.91
N GLU A 320 -17.11 15.96 -6.06
CA GLU A 320 -16.01 16.15 -7.02
C GLU A 320 -16.49 16.17 -8.47
N LYS A 321 -17.47 15.34 -8.83
CA LYS A 321 -18.11 15.38 -10.16
C LYS A 321 -18.74 16.74 -10.46
N ARG A 322 -19.23 17.47 -9.45
CA ARG A 322 -19.78 18.82 -9.59
C ARG A 322 -18.70 19.91 -9.66
N ARG A 323 -17.54 19.68 -9.06
CA ARG A 323 -16.43 20.65 -9.03
C ARG A 323 -15.72 20.80 -10.38
N ASN A 324 -15.53 19.71 -11.13
CA ASN A 324 -14.87 19.74 -12.44
C ASN A 324 -15.56 20.67 -13.48
N PRO A 325 -16.89 20.60 -13.69
CA PRO A 325 -17.58 21.53 -14.60
C PRO A 325 -17.57 22.97 -14.07
N ALA A 326 -17.68 23.18 -12.76
CA ALA A 326 -17.59 24.51 -12.16
C ALA A 326 -16.20 25.17 -12.37
N ALA A 327 -15.12 24.40 -12.23
CA ALA A 327 -13.77 24.88 -12.51
C ALA A 327 -13.58 25.22 -14.01
N GLY A 328 -14.18 24.43 -14.91
CA GLY A 328 -14.17 24.72 -16.35
C GLY A 328 -14.92 26.02 -16.70
N LEU A 329 -16.06 26.27 -16.06
CA LEU A 329 -16.83 27.52 -16.21
C LEU A 329 -16.04 28.77 -15.80
N ILE A 330 -15.27 28.69 -14.72
CA ILE A 330 -14.46 29.82 -14.24
C ILE A 330 -13.31 30.12 -15.21
N GLN A 331 -12.67 29.10 -15.78
CA GLN A 331 -11.59 29.28 -16.76
C GLN A 331 -12.09 29.92 -18.05
N VAL A 332 -13.25 29.48 -18.55
CA VAL A 332 -13.90 30.07 -19.74
C VAL A 332 -14.30 31.53 -19.49
N ASN A 333 -14.84 31.86 -18.30
CA ASN A 333 -15.21 33.24 -17.96
C ASN A 333 -14.01 34.17 -17.71
N GLN A 334 -12.85 33.63 -17.33
CA GLN A 334 -11.61 34.41 -17.16
C GLN A 334 -10.81 34.57 -18.46
N GLY A 335 -11.31 34.07 -19.60
CA GLY A 335 -10.70 34.27 -20.92
C GLY A 335 -9.34 33.59 -21.11
N LEU A 336 -9.12 32.45 -20.43
CA LEU A 336 -7.94 31.59 -20.59
C LEU A 336 -8.20 30.40 -21.53
#